data_AF-A0A7C9E193-F1
#
_entry.id   AF-A0A7C9E193-F1
#
_cell.length_a   1.000
_cell.length_b   1.000
_cell.length_c   1.000
_cell.angle_alpha   90.00
_cell.angle_beta   90.00
_cell.angle_gamma   90.00
#
_symmetry.space_group_name_H-M   'P 1'
#
loop_
_entity.id
_entity.type
_entity.pdbx_description
1 polymer ?
#
loop_
_entity_poly.entity_id
_entity_poly.type
_entity_poly.pdbx_seq_one_letter_code
_entity_poly.pdbx_strand_id
1 'polypeptide(L)'
;MKLVLQLPVLITRMNSPSSLLPFLILFPLLLASFSLSSAQPAFWFYSCSKTNNYTNSSSFAENLKAVLSNITSDTQLSRGHDHFYTVGARPGDDLASGAAFCR
;
A
#
# COMPACT_ATOMS: atom_id res chain seq x y z
N MET A 1 -7.49 11.65 -7.65
CA MET A 1 -6.80 12.97 -7.60
C MET A 1 -7.26 13.95 -8.70
N LYS A 2 -8.52 13.87 -9.16
CA LYS A 2 -9.11 14.80 -10.15
C LYS A 2 -9.90 15.95 -9.50
N LEU A 3 -10.26 15.82 -8.23
CA LEU A 3 -11.13 16.75 -7.49
C LEU A 3 -10.39 18.04 -7.04
N VAL A 4 -9.10 17.94 -6.73
CA VAL A 4 -8.29 19.07 -6.21
C VAL A 4 -8.09 20.16 -7.28
N LEU A 5 -7.98 19.79 -8.55
CA LEU A 5 -7.78 20.73 -9.66
C LEU A 5 -9.04 21.55 -10.02
N GLN A 6 -10.23 21.17 -9.54
CA GLN A 6 -11.47 21.90 -9.83
C GLN A 6 -11.81 23.00 -8.80
N LEU A 7 -11.18 22.97 -7.62
CA LEU A 7 -11.37 23.98 -6.57
C LEU A 7 -11.05 25.42 -7.01
N PRO A 8 -9.90 25.72 -7.65
CA PRO A 8 -9.54 27.11 -7.97
C PRO A 8 -10.46 27.73 -9.03
N VAL A 9 -11.09 26.90 -9.87
CA VAL A 9 -12.03 27.34 -10.94
C VAL A 9 -13.40 27.70 -10.37
N LEU A 10 -13.86 27.01 -9.32
CA LEU A 10 -15.15 27.29 -8.70
C LEU A 10 -15.08 28.54 -7.81
N ILE A 11 -13.96 28.75 -7.10
CA ILE A 11 -13.72 29.93 -6.25
C ILE A 11 -13.72 31.22 -7.08
N THR A 12 -13.19 31.19 -8.31
CA THR A 12 -13.14 32.37 -9.21
C THR A 12 -14.52 32.78 -9.77
N ARG A 13 -15.57 31.95 -9.63
CA ARG A 13 -16.94 32.30 -10.04
C ARG A 13 -17.82 32.85 -8.92
N MET A 14 -17.33 32.90 -7.68
CA MET A 14 -18.10 33.34 -6.52
C MET A 14 -17.89 34.85 -6.26
N ASN A 15 -18.55 35.70 -7.03
CA ASN A 15 -18.43 37.17 -6.94
C ASN A 15 -19.29 37.83 -5.85
N SER A 16 -20.04 37.07 -5.03
CA SER A 16 -20.93 37.61 -3.99
C SER A 16 -20.54 37.12 -2.60
N PRO A 17 -20.37 38.02 -1.60
CA PRO A 17 -19.97 37.65 -0.24
C PRO A 17 -20.98 36.74 0.47
N SER A 18 -22.26 36.80 0.09
CA SER A 18 -23.33 35.96 0.64
C SER A 18 -23.24 34.49 0.20
N SER A 19 -22.56 34.18 -0.92
CA SER A 19 -22.38 32.82 -1.41
C SER A 19 -21.12 32.14 -0.85
N LEU A 20 -20.17 32.90 -0.30
CA LEU A 20 -18.90 32.39 0.22
C LEU A 20 -19.05 31.74 1.60
N LEU A 21 -19.91 32.30 2.45
CA LEU A 21 -20.15 31.82 3.81
C LEU A 21 -20.60 30.35 3.89
N PRO A 22 -21.61 29.87 3.13
CA PRO A 22 -22.01 28.47 3.18
C PRO A 22 -20.93 27.54 2.62
N PHE A 23 -20.13 27.99 1.64
CA PHE A 23 -19.03 27.20 1.10
C PHE A 23 -17.91 27.00 2.13
N LEU A 24 -17.55 28.05 2.88
CA LEU A 24 -16.56 27.98 3.94
C LEU A 24 -16.98 27.06 5.10
N ILE A 25 -18.28 26.88 5.33
CA ILE A 25 -18.81 25.99 6.37
C ILE A 25 -18.96 24.54 5.86
N LEU A 26 -19.49 24.35 4.65
CA LEU A 26 -19.78 23.03 4.09
C LEU A 26 -18.53 22.31 3.59
N PHE A 27 -17.53 23.04 3.08
CA PHE A 27 -16.30 22.47 2.55
C PHE A 27 -15.45 21.70 3.58
N PRO A 28 -15.16 22.24 4.80
CA PRO A 28 -14.45 21.48 5.82
C PRO A 28 -15.27 20.29 6.34
N LEU A 29 -16.61 20.40 6.37
CA LEU A 29 -17.49 19.29 6.75
C LEU A 29 -17.45 18.15 5.71
N LEU A 30 -17.42 18.50 4.43
CA LEU A 30 -17.21 17.55 3.33
C LEU A 30 -15.81 16.92 3.42
N LEU A 31 -14.75 17.71 3.59
CA LEU A 31 -13.38 17.17 3.74
C LEU A 31 -13.25 16.23 4.95
N ALA A 32 -13.88 16.55 6.09
CA ALA A 32 -13.88 15.70 7.28
C ALA A 32 -14.52 14.33 7.01
N SER A 33 -15.52 14.25 6.12
CA SER A 33 -16.16 12.98 5.74
C SER A 33 -15.28 12.09 4.85
N PHE A 34 -14.25 12.64 4.19
CA PHE A 34 -13.31 11.88 3.35
C PHE A 34 -12.08 11.34 4.11
N SER A 35 -11.90 11.70 5.39
CA SER A 35 -10.64 11.46 6.12
C SER A 35 -10.42 10.04 6.66
N LEU A 36 -11.25 9.05 6.27
CA LEU A 36 -11.11 7.65 6.72
C LEU A 36 -10.86 6.65 5.58
N SER A 37 -10.21 7.06 4.50
CA SER A 37 -9.74 6.10 3.50
C SER A 37 -8.39 5.53 3.92
N SER A 38 -8.38 4.38 4.60
CA SER A 38 -7.16 3.60 4.75
C SER A 38 -6.83 2.98 3.39
N ALA A 39 -5.69 3.38 2.80
CA ALA A 39 -5.23 2.80 1.54
C ALA A 39 -4.88 1.30 1.68
N GLN A 40 -4.73 0.81 2.92
CA GLN A 40 -4.49 -0.58 3.23
C GLN A 40 -5.78 -1.18 3.84
N PRO A 41 -6.31 -2.28 3.29
CA PRO A 41 -7.39 -3.00 3.93
C PRO A 41 -6.91 -3.51 5.30
N ALA A 42 -7.85 -3.67 6.24
CA ALA A 42 -7.54 -4.31 7.51
C ALA A 42 -6.94 -5.70 7.26
N PHE A 43 -5.89 -6.04 8.01
CA PHE A 43 -5.22 -7.32 7.88
C PHE A 43 -6.21 -8.47 8.15
N TRP A 44 -6.48 -9.29 7.14
CA TRP A 44 -7.61 -10.22 7.19
C TRP A 44 -7.27 -11.54 7.87
N PHE A 45 -6.08 -12.10 7.59
CA PHE A 45 -5.66 -13.40 8.10
C PHE A 45 -4.15 -13.62 7.93
N TYR A 46 -3.51 -14.32 8.88
CA TYR A 46 -2.13 -14.81 8.77
C TYR A 46 -2.05 -16.27 9.22
N SER A 47 -1.06 -16.98 8.69
CA SER A 47 -0.71 -18.33 9.13
C SER A 47 0.80 -18.47 9.18
N CYS A 48 1.31 -19.08 10.25
CA CYS A 48 2.72 -19.34 10.46
C CYS A 48 2.95 -20.84 10.69
N SER A 49 4.11 -21.35 10.27
CA SER A 49 4.52 -22.72 10.60
C SER A 49 4.74 -22.86 12.11
N LYS A 50 4.32 -23.99 12.69
CA LYS A 50 4.52 -24.30 14.12
C LYS A 50 5.80 -25.09 14.39
N THR A 51 6.36 -25.74 13.37
CA THR A 51 7.45 -26.72 13.54
C THR A 51 8.75 -26.30 12.87
N ASN A 52 8.71 -25.38 11.90
CA ASN A 52 9.87 -24.99 11.10
C ASN A 52 10.32 -23.58 11.46
N ASN A 53 10.80 -23.40 12.69
CA ASN A 53 11.35 -22.13 13.14
C ASN A 53 12.79 -21.98 12.67
N TYR A 54 13.12 -20.84 12.05
CA TYR A 54 14.47 -20.49 11.66
C TYR A 54 15.12 -19.58 12.72
N THR A 55 16.46 -19.55 12.75
CA THR A 55 17.20 -18.64 13.64
C THR A 55 17.62 -17.39 12.88
N ASN A 56 17.83 -16.28 13.60
CA ASN A 56 18.21 -15.00 12.98
C ASN A 56 19.58 -15.05 12.26
N SER A 57 20.43 -16.03 12.57
CA SER A 57 21.74 -16.25 11.94
C SER A 57 21.72 -17.33 10.85
N SER A 58 20.55 -17.85 10.49
CA SER A 58 20.42 -18.87 9.44
C SER A 58 20.50 -18.25 8.04
N SER A 59 21.00 -19.01 7.07
CA SER A 59 21.01 -18.57 5.68
C SER A 59 19.58 -18.36 5.14
N PHE A 60 18.62 -19.13 5.66
CA PHE A 60 17.19 -18.93 5.39
C PHE A 60 16.70 -17.54 5.82
N ALA A 61 17.14 -17.01 6.96
CA ALA A 61 16.72 -15.68 7.43
C ALA A 61 17.15 -14.57 6.47
N GLU A 62 18.39 -14.64 5.98
CA GLU A 62 18.92 -13.69 5.00
C GLU A 62 18.18 -13.80 3.66
N ASN A 63 17.96 -15.03 3.20
CA ASN A 63 17.26 -15.30 1.94
C ASN A 63 15.79 -14.87 2.01
N LEU A 64 15.11 -15.10 3.14
CA LEU A 64 13.75 -14.62 3.37
C LEU A 64 13.68 -13.10 3.35
N LYS A 65 14.64 -12.41 3.99
CA LYS A 65 14.72 -10.95 3.96
C LYS A 65 14.88 -10.43 2.52
N ALA A 66 15.70 -11.10 1.70
CA ALA A 66 15.86 -10.76 0.30
C ALA A 66 14.57 -10.97 -0.51
N VAL A 67 13.85 -12.09 -0.29
CA VAL A 67 12.54 -12.33 -0.92
C VAL A 67 11.54 -11.23 -0.57
N LEU A 68 11.42 -10.87 0.71
CA LEU A 68 10.52 -9.79 1.15
C LEU A 68 10.91 -8.44 0.55
N SER A 69 12.21 -8.14 0.48
CA SER A 69 12.71 -6.93 -0.18
C SER A 69 12.34 -6.89 -1.66
N ASN A 70 12.50 -8.00 -2.39
CA ASN A 70 12.12 -8.08 -3.81
C ASN A 70 10.61 -7.86 -4.00
N ILE A 71 9.78 -8.47 -3.16
CA ILE A 71 8.32 -8.24 -3.18
C ILE A 71 8.01 -6.75 -2.98
N THR A 72 8.59 -6.11 -1.97
CA THR A 72 8.27 -4.70 -1.66
C THR A 72 8.81 -3.70 -2.68
N SER A 73 9.81 -4.09 -3.48
CA SER A 73 10.42 -3.23 -4.51
C SER A 73 9.88 -3.48 -5.92
N ASP A 74 9.08 -4.54 -6.12
CA ASP A 74 8.52 -4.84 -7.43
C ASP A 74 7.37 -3.88 -7.80
N THR A 75 7.69 -2.94 -8.69
CA THR A 75 6.73 -1.97 -9.23
C THR A 75 5.65 -2.59 -10.12
N GLN A 76 5.83 -3.84 -10.59
CA GLN A 76 4.84 -4.57 -11.38
C GLN A 76 3.64 -4.99 -10.52
N LEU A 77 3.86 -5.31 -9.23
CA LEU A 77 2.78 -5.66 -8.29
C LEU A 77 1.78 -4.51 -8.15
N SER A 78 2.25 -3.26 -8.15
CA SER A 78 1.40 -2.06 -8.11
C SER A 78 0.49 -1.90 -9.34
N ARG A 79 0.73 -2.67 -10.41
CA ARG A 79 -0.10 -2.69 -11.62
C ARG A 79 -1.06 -3.89 -11.69
N GLY A 80 -1.23 -4.61 -10.58
CA GLY A 80 -2.15 -5.76 -10.48
C GLY A 80 -1.59 -7.04 -11.10
N HIS A 81 -0.27 -7.19 -11.15
CA HIS A 81 0.38 -8.42 -11.59
C HIS A 81 0.72 -9.33 -10.41
N ASP A 82 0.77 -10.63 -10.68
CA ASP A 82 1.22 -11.66 -9.74
C ASP A 82 2.66 -12.06 -10.03
N HIS A 83 3.45 -12.32 -8.99
CA HIS A 83 4.86 -12.68 -9.18
C HIS A 83 5.37 -13.64 -8.09
N PHE A 84 6.31 -14.49 -8.49
CA PHE A 84 7.00 -15.47 -7.66
C PHE A 84 8.47 -15.08 -7.50
N TYR A 85 9.00 -15.30 -6.30
CA TYR A 85 10.36 -14.91 -5.93
C TYR A 85 11.05 -16.09 -5.27
N THR A 86 12.30 -16.33 -5.64
CA THR A 86 13.12 -17.39 -5.06
C THR A 86 14.55 -16.90 -4.88
N VAL A 87 15.12 -17.15 -3.69
CA VAL A 87 16.50 -16.83 -3.31
C VAL A 87 17.13 -18.06 -2.67
N GLY A 88 18.43 -18.27 -2.88
CA GLY A 88 19.14 -19.44 -2.34
C GLY A 88 18.97 -20.71 -3.18
N ALA A 89 18.71 -20.59 -4.49
CA ALA A 89 18.56 -21.75 -5.38
C ALA A 89 19.85 -22.53 -5.67
N ARG A 90 20.95 -22.23 -4.96
CA ARG A 90 22.24 -22.90 -5.13
C ARG A 90 22.34 -24.12 -4.20
N PRO A 91 23.04 -25.20 -4.63
CA PRO A 91 23.26 -26.35 -3.78
C PRO A 91 24.04 -25.96 -2.51
N GLY A 92 23.45 -26.23 -1.34
CA GLY A 92 24.05 -25.95 -0.02
C GLY A 92 23.53 -24.70 0.68
N ASP A 93 22.76 -23.84 0.00
CA ASP A 93 22.09 -22.69 0.62
C ASP A 93 20.65 -23.05 1.04
N ASP A 94 20.15 -22.46 2.13
CA ASP A 94 18.74 -22.62 2.49
C ASP A 94 17.85 -21.83 1.50
N LEU A 95 16.91 -22.51 0.85
CA LEU A 95 16.00 -21.89 -0.12
C LEU A 95 14.90 -21.07 0.58
N ALA A 96 14.66 -19.85 0.11
CA ALA A 96 13.47 -19.07 0.46
C ALA A 96 12.66 -18.75 -0.80
N SER A 97 11.35 -18.99 -0.74
CA SER A 97 10.40 -18.70 -1.83
C SER A 97 9.19 -17.95 -1.32
N GLY A 98 8.63 -17.07 -2.16
CA GLY A 98 7.45 -16.29 -1.85
C GLY A 98 6.68 -15.91 -3.11
N ALA A 99 5.41 -15.52 -2.93
CA ALA A 99 4.56 -15.05 -4.01
C ALA A 99 3.73 -13.86 -3.52
N ALA A 100 3.45 -12.92 -4.41
CA ALA A 100 2.61 -11.77 -4.14
C ALA A 100 1.57 -11.61 -5.25
N PHE A 101 0.34 -11.30 -4.84
CA PHE A 101 -0.83 -11.14 -5.69
C PHE A 101 -1.48 -9.80 -5.36
N CYS A 102 -1.76 -8.99 -6.38
CA CYS A 102 -2.39 -7.67 -6.21
C CYS A 102 -3.67 -7.58 -7.05
N ARG A 103 -4.66 -6.85 -6.53
CA ARG A 103 -5.97 -6.67 -7.17
C ARG A 103 -5.92 -5.67 -8.33
#